data_AF-A0A7J9CWU8-F1
#
_entry.id   AF-A0A7J9CWU8-F1
#
_cell.length_a   1.000
_cell.length_b   1.000
_cell.length_c   1.000
_cell.angle_alpha   90.00
_cell.angle_beta   90.00
_cell.angle_gamma   90.00
#
_symmetry.space_group_name_H-M   'P 1'
#
loop_
_entity.id
_entity.type
_entity.pdbx_description
1 polymer ?
#
loop_
_entity_poly.entity_id
_entity_poly.type
_entity_poly.pdbx_seq_one_letter_code
_entity_poly.pdbx_strand_id
1 'polypeptide(L)'
;MGALGDSFDIEEFQTDSPLERSLITFDVTATVIKGYEVYQRNADALNKIFQNHAHFADQFQLKDRVFQSNIMNALAEIYLKLESNLGKLELTEIDDILVKVKDMEVTGLELSWLRKTLENQAEIKRVEEGIQESYLKLAKLKKKQRLE
;
A
#
# COMPACT_ATOMS: atom_id res chain seq x y z
N MET A 1 -22.71 -47.78 -45.47
CA MET A 1 -21.33 -47.27 -45.34
C MET A 1 -21.49 -45.75 -45.21
N GLY A 2 -21.49 -45.14 -44.03
CA GLY A 2 -20.39 -45.07 -43.04
C GLY A 2 -19.40 -43.99 -43.52
N ALA A 3 -19.06 -42.91 -42.82
CA ALA A 3 -19.34 -42.46 -41.46
C ALA A 3 -19.22 -40.91 -41.42
N LEU A 4 -20.03 -40.26 -40.58
CA LEU A 4 -19.75 -38.92 -40.05
C LEU A 4 -18.76 -39.10 -38.89
N GLY A 5 -17.65 -38.38 -38.92
CA GLY A 5 -16.65 -38.42 -37.85
C GLY A 5 -15.75 -37.20 -37.95
N ASP A 6 -16.06 -36.20 -37.13
CA ASP A 6 -15.05 -35.33 -36.51
C ASP A 6 -15.68 -34.72 -35.26
N SER A 7 -15.56 -35.45 -34.15
CA SER A 7 -15.76 -34.92 -32.81
C SER A 7 -14.38 -34.52 -32.31
N PHE A 8 -14.09 -33.22 -32.32
CA PHE A 8 -12.95 -32.68 -31.58
C PHE A 8 -13.34 -32.66 -30.10
N ASP A 9 -12.92 -33.68 -29.36
CA ASP A 9 -12.99 -33.69 -27.91
C ASP A 9 -11.97 -32.68 -27.37
N ILE A 10 -12.44 -31.48 -27.07
CA ILE A 10 -11.71 -30.55 -26.21
C ILE A 10 -12.05 -30.98 -24.78
N GLU A 11 -11.15 -31.75 -24.16
CA GLU A 11 -11.19 -31.98 -22.72
C GLU A 11 -11.15 -30.63 -22.01
N GLU A 12 -12.31 -30.25 -21.49
CA GLU A 12 -12.51 -29.12 -20.61
C GLU A 12 -11.72 -29.37 -19.33
N PHE A 13 -10.57 -28.73 -19.20
CA PHE A 13 -9.80 -28.71 -17.95
C PHE A 13 -10.59 -27.93 -16.88
N GLN A 14 -11.53 -28.61 -16.24
CA GLN A 14 -12.22 -28.11 -15.04
C GLN A 14 -11.30 -28.34 -13.83
N THR A 15 -10.51 -27.33 -13.47
CA THR A 15 -9.88 -27.28 -12.15
C THR A 15 -10.89 -26.75 -11.13
N ASP A 16 -11.77 -27.64 -10.66
CA ASP A 16 -12.71 -27.38 -9.57
C ASP A 16 -12.01 -27.53 -8.21
N SER A 17 -11.22 -26.52 -7.84
CA SER A 17 -10.85 -26.29 -6.43
C SER A 17 -11.61 -25.07 -5.89
N PRO A 18 -12.59 -25.26 -4.98
CA PRO A 18 -13.34 -24.17 -4.36
C PRO A 18 -12.46 -23.18 -3.56
N LEU A 19 -11.26 -23.62 -3.15
CA LEU A 19 -10.35 -22.81 -2.33
C LEU A 19 -9.48 -21.86 -3.17
N GLU A 20 -9.23 -22.15 -4.45
CA GLU A 20 -8.47 -21.24 -5.33
C GLU A 20 -9.35 -20.14 -5.92
N ARG A 21 -10.64 -20.41 -6.17
CA ARG A 21 -11.62 -19.37 -6.56
C ARG A 21 -11.80 -18.30 -5.47
N SER A 22 -11.58 -18.64 -4.19
CA SER A 22 -11.76 -17.73 -3.06
C SER A 22 -10.62 -16.72 -2.88
N LEU A 23 -9.41 -16.99 -3.38
CA LEU A 23 -8.28 -16.06 -3.26
C LEU A 23 -8.05 -15.25 -4.54
N ILE A 24 -8.46 -15.77 -5.70
CA ILE A 24 -8.24 -15.13 -6.99
C ILE A 24 -9.38 -14.14 -7.35
N THR A 25 -10.56 -14.25 -6.73
CA THR A 25 -11.70 -13.36 -7.05
C THR A 25 -11.69 -12.02 -6.32
N PHE A 26 -11.02 -11.90 -5.16
CA PHE A 26 -11.02 -10.65 -4.38
C PHE A 26 -10.08 -9.57 -4.95
N ASP A 27 -9.12 -9.97 -5.77
CA ASP A 27 -8.10 -9.10 -6.36
C ASP A 27 -8.45 -8.58 -7.77
N VAL A 28 -9.53 -9.08 -8.39
CA VAL A 28 -9.90 -8.74 -9.78
C VAL A 28 -11.19 -7.92 -9.86
N THR A 29 -12.00 -7.86 -8.79
CA THR A 29 -13.21 -7.05 -8.80
C THR A 29 -12.86 -5.57 -8.59
N ALA A 30 -13.04 -4.78 -9.66
CA ALA A 30 -12.95 -3.32 -9.60
C ALA A 30 -14.28 -2.72 -9.15
N THR A 31 -14.21 -1.62 -8.40
CA THR A 31 -15.34 -0.81 -7.98
C THR A 31 -15.02 0.67 -8.16
N VAL A 32 -16.05 1.51 -8.26
CA VAL A 32 -15.88 2.95 -8.51
C VAL A 32 -16.16 3.74 -7.24
N ILE A 33 -15.15 4.45 -6.76
CA ILE A 33 -15.24 5.35 -5.61
C ILE A 33 -15.03 6.78 -6.10
N LYS A 34 -16.07 7.62 -5.96
CA LYS A 34 -16.03 9.06 -6.33
C LYS A 34 -15.49 9.31 -7.75
N GLY A 35 -15.77 8.40 -8.68
CA GLY A 35 -15.35 8.51 -10.08
C GLY A 35 -14.03 7.80 -10.42
N TYR A 36 -13.33 7.22 -9.44
CA TYR A 36 -12.09 6.48 -9.63
C TYR A 36 -12.31 4.98 -9.51
N GLU A 37 -11.82 4.22 -10.48
CA GLU A 37 -11.86 2.76 -10.48
C GLU A 37 -10.73 2.20 -9.60
N VAL A 38 -11.06 1.39 -8.61
CA VAL A 38 -10.11 0.77 -7.66
C VAL A 38 -10.47 -0.67 -7.35
N TYR A 39 -9.50 -1.46 -6.87
CA TYR A 39 -9.77 -2.81 -6.38
C TYR A 39 -10.74 -2.77 -5.20
N GLN A 40 -11.62 -3.77 -5.11
CA GLN A 40 -12.61 -3.85 -4.04
C GLN A 40 -11.98 -3.80 -2.64
N ARG A 41 -10.82 -4.44 -2.44
CA ARG A 41 -10.05 -4.38 -1.18
C ARG A 41 -9.61 -2.96 -0.77
N ASN A 42 -9.48 -2.06 -1.74
CA ASN A 42 -9.01 -0.68 -1.54
C ASN A 42 -10.17 0.33 -1.42
N ALA A 43 -11.40 -0.11 -1.68
CA ALA A 43 -12.57 0.75 -1.77
C ALA A 43 -12.86 1.49 -0.45
N ASP A 44 -12.86 0.76 0.66
CA ASP A 44 -13.14 1.33 1.98
C ASP A 44 -12.06 2.32 2.41
N ALA A 45 -10.80 2.00 2.14
CA ALA A 45 -9.67 2.88 2.42
C ALA A 45 -9.78 4.19 1.64
N LEU A 46 -10.02 4.11 0.32
CA LEU A 46 -10.17 5.31 -0.50
C LEU A 46 -11.39 6.14 -0.07
N ASN A 47 -12.50 5.50 0.30
CA ASN A 47 -13.68 6.20 0.81
C ASN A 47 -13.39 6.94 2.13
N LYS A 48 -12.65 6.32 3.07
CA LYS A 48 -12.18 7.00 4.29
C LYS A 48 -11.30 8.22 3.97
N ILE A 49 -10.41 8.11 2.99
CA ILE A 49 -9.57 9.25 2.55
C ILE A 49 -10.46 10.38 2.04
N PHE A 50 -11.46 10.10 1.19
CA PHE A 50 -12.41 11.12 0.73
C PHE A 50 -13.24 11.73 1.87
N GLN A 51 -13.54 10.99 2.93
CA GLN A 51 -14.26 11.52 4.09
C GLN A 51 -13.37 12.46 4.93
N ASN A 52 -12.12 12.08 5.14
CA ASN A 52 -11.18 12.84 5.99
C ASN A 52 -10.52 14.01 5.24
N HIS A 53 -10.37 13.88 3.93
CA HIS A 53 -9.61 14.78 3.07
C HIS A 53 -10.36 15.03 1.74
N ALA A 54 -11.61 15.51 1.80
CA ALA A 54 -12.52 15.58 0.65
C ALA A 54 -11.95 16.20 -0.64
N HIS A 55 -11.02 17.15 -0.53
CA HIS A 55 -10.47 17.90 -1.64
C HIS A 55 -9.10 17.40 -2.12
N PHE A 56 -8.64 16.23 -1.66
CA PHE A 56 -7.28 15.77 -1.96
C PHE A 56 -7.02 15.51 -3.46
N ALA A 57 -8.09 15.27 -4.24
CA ALA A 57 -8.02 14.93 -5.66
C ALA A 57 -8.50 16.06 -6.59
N ASP A 58 -8.83 17.24 -6.06
CA ASP A 58 -9.44 18.33 -6.84
C ASP A 58 -8.53 18.85 -7.96
N GLN A 59 -7.21 18.79 -7.74
CA GLN A 59 -6.21 19.22 -8.72
C GLN A 59 -5.57 18.04 -9.48
N PHE A 60 -6.10 16.82 -9.36
CA PHE A 60 -5.50 15.65 -9.98
C PHE A 60 -5.56 15.72 -11.51
N GLN A 61 -4.38 15.72 -12.16
CA GLN A 61 -4.24 16.16 -13.55
C GLN A 61 -4.26 15.02 -14.58
N LEU A 62 -4.07 13.78 -14.14
CA LEU A 62 -4.01 12.64 -15.07
C LEU A 62 -5.39 12.35 -15.64
N LYS A 63 -5.45 12.10 -16.95
CA LYS A 63 -6.71 11.88 -17.69
C LYS A 63 -6.94 10.41 -18.05
N ASP A 64 -5.85 9.65 -18.17
CA ASP A 64 -5.94 8.23 -18.51
C ASP A 64 -6.44 7.43 -17.31
N ARG A 65 -7.48 6.62 -17.55
CA ARG A 65 -8.18 5.90 -16.48
C ARG A 65 -7.31 4.83 -15.81
N VAL A 66 -6.44 4.18 -16.57
CA VAL A 66 -5.56 3.14 -16.03
C VAL A 66 -4.53 3.77 -15.09
N PHE A 67 -3.94 4.90 -15.48
CA PHE A 67 -3.04 5.64 -14.60
C PHE A 67 -3.74 6.19 -13.36
N GLN A 68 -4.93 6.75 -13.50
CA GLN A 68 -5.74 7.19 -12.36
C GLN A 68 -6.01 6.04 -11.39
N SER A 69 -6.45 4.89 -11.92
CA SER A 69 -6.73 3.70 -11.12
C SER A 69 -5.49 3.21 -10.37
N ASN A 70 -4.34 3.10 -11.05
CA ASN A 70 -3.09 2.65 -10.44
C ASN A 70 -2.66 3.56 -9.28
N ILE A 71 -2.76 4.87 -9.44
CA ILE A 71 -2.39 5.82 -8.39
C ILE A 71 -3.36 5.75 -7.22
N MET A 72 -4.67 5.71 -7.48
CA MET A 72 -5.67 5.64 -6.41
C MET A 72 -5.59 4.32 -5.62
N ASN A 73 -5.30 3.20 -6.29
CA ASN A 73 -5.01 1.94 -5.63
C ASN A 73 -3.74 2.02 -4.78
N ALA A 74 -2.66 2.54 -5.33
CA ALA A 74 -1.41 2.69 -4.59
C ALA A 74 -1.56 3.59 -3.36
N LEU A 75 -2.31 4.69 -3.47
CA LEU A 75 -2.63 5.58 -2.35
C LEU A 75 -3.44 4.85 -1.27
N ALA A 76 -4.48 4.11 -1.66
CA ALA A 76 -5.31 3.34 -0.74
C ALA A 76 -4.50 2.24 -0.02
N GLU A 77 -3.59 1.56 -0.74
CA GLU A 77 -2.70 0.55 -0.17
C GLU A 77 -1.70 1.15 0.83
N ILE A 78 -1.13 2.32 0.51
CA ILE A 78 -0.32 3.06 1.47
C ILE A 78 -1.14 3.38 2.72
N TYR A 79 -2.34 3.94 2.55
CA TYR A 79 -3.21 4.29 3.68
C TYR A 79 -3.52 3.08 4.58
N LEU A 80 -3.88 1.94 4.00
CA LEU A 80 -4.13 0.68 4.73
C LEU A 80 -2.88 0.20 5.48
N LYS A 81 -1.71 0.26 4.83
CA LYS A 81 -0.42 -0.11 5.45
C LYS A 81 -0.15 0.76 6.68
N LEU A 82 -0.42 2.07 6.60
CA LEU A 82 -0.21 2.98 7.73
C LEU A 82 -1.24 2.76 8.85
N GLU A 83 -2.53 2.59 8.52
CA GLU A 83 -3.59 2.32 9.51
C GLU A 83 -3.26 1.07 10.34
N SER A 84 -2.66 0.06 9.72
CA SER A 84 -2.36 -1.22 10.37
C SER A 84 -0.99 -1.26 11.08
N ASN A 85 0.04 -0.61 10.52
CA ASN A 85 1.44 -0.90 10.88
C ASN A 85 2.36 0.32 10.97
N LEU A 86 1.86 1.57 11.01
CA LEU A 86 2.71 2.77 11.00
C LEU A 86 3.90 2.72 11.99
N GLY A 87 3.66 2.32 13.25
CA GLY A 87 4.70 2.26 14.28
C GLY A 87 5.76 1.17 14.09
N LYS A 88 5.48 0.18 13.23
CA LYS A 88 6.36 -0.97 12.96
C LYS A 88 7.17 -0.82 11.68
N LEU A 89 6.94 0.24 10.90
CA LEU A 89 7.70 0.47 9.69
C LEU A 89 9.16 0.78 10.02
N GLU A 90 10.06 0.16 9.27
CA GLU A 90 11.48 0.50 9.32
C GLU A 90 11.72 1.84 8.63
N LEU A 91 12.81 2.53 9.00
CA LEU A 91 13.12 3.86 8.46
C LEU A 91 13.21 3.85 6.92
N THR A 92 13.83 2.81 6.35
CA THR A 92 13.95 2.65 4.89
C THR A 92 12.60 2.46 4.21
N GLU A 93 11.67 1.74 4.84
CA GLU A 93 10.31 1.58 4.30
C GLU A 93 9.54 2.91 4.33
N ILE A 94 9.74 3.72 5.37
CA ILE A 94 9.11 5.04 5.48
C ILE A 94 9.65 5.95 4.36
N ASP A 95 10.96 5.94 4.12
CA ASP A 95 11.60 6.72 3.05
C ASP A 95 11.10 6.29 1.66
N ASP A 96 10.96 4.98 1.41
CA ASP A 96 10.41 4.46 0.15
C ASP A 96 8.96 4.91 -0.07
N ILE A 97 8.13 4.88 0.98
CA ILE A 97 6.75 5.37 0.89
C ILE A 97 6.73 6.88 0.67
N LEU A 98 7.60 7.65 1.33
CA LEU A 98 7.71 9.09 1.15
C LEU A 98 8.05 9.47 -0.30
N VAL A 99 8.92 8.72 -0.96
CA VAL A 99 9.21 8.92 -2.40
C VAL A 99 7.93 8.72 -3.22
N LYS A 100 7.21 7.62 -3.01
CA LYS A 100 5.95 7.35 -3.72
C LYS A 100 4.90 8.44 -3.49
N VAL A 101 4.77 8.93 -2.25
CA VAL A 101 3.83 10.01 -1.91
C VAL A 101 4.21 11.30 -2.64
N LYS A 102 5.50 11.66 -2.69
CA LYS A 102 5.96 12.84 -3.44
C LYS A 102 5.68 12.70 -4.94
N ASP A 103 5.91 11.53 -5.52
CA ASP A 103 5.59 11.28 -6.94
C ASP A 103 4.09 11.40 -7.21
N MET A 104 3.25 10.93 -6.29
CA MET A 104 1.79 11.12 -6.37
C MET A 104 1.39 12.60 -6.26
N GLU A 105 2.06 13.39 -5.40
CA GLU A 105 1.79 14.83 -5.29
C GLU A 105 2.11 15.58 -6.59
N VAL A 106 3.14 15.15 -7.34
CA VAL A 106 3.47 15.73 -8.67
C VAL A 106 2.30 15.60 -9.65
N THR A 107 1.43 14.61 -9.46
CA THR A 107 0.23 14.42 -10.30
C THR A 107 -0.93 15.37 -9.95
N GLY A 108 -0.76 16.21 -8.93
CA GLY A 108 -1.78 17.16 -8.43
C GLY A 108 -2.62 16.61 -7.28
N LEU A 109 -2.21 15.51 -6.64
CA LEU A 109 -2.85 15.04 -5.40
C LEU A 109 -2.33 15.83 -4.20
N GLU A 110 -3.24 16.35 -3.38
CA GLU A 110 -2.92 17.08 -2.16
C GLU A 110 -2.72 16.11 -0.99
N LEU A 111 -1.50 15.56 -0.86
CA LEU A 111 -1.14 14.52 0.11
C LEU A 111 -0.25 15.02 1.26
N SER A 112 -0.25 16.33 1.51
CA SER A 112 0.58 16.93 2.56
C SER A 112 0.33 16.37 3.96
N TRP A 113 -0.90 15.91 4.24
CA TRP A 113 -1.26 15.23 5.49
C TRP A 113 -0.53 13.89 5.62
N LEU A 114 -0.51 13.09 4.55
CA LEU A 114 0.14 11.78 4.51
C LEU A 114 1.65 11.92 4.60
N ARG A 115 2.22 12.87 3.83
CA ARG A 115 3.64 13.20 3.87
C ARG A 115 4.09 13.60 5.28
N LYS A 116 3.37 14.52 5.94
CA LYS A 116 3.68 14.94 7.30
C LYS A 116 3.61 13.78 8.31
N THR A 117 2.61 12.91 8.19
CA THR A 117 2.48 11.73 9.06
C THR A 117 3.71 10.82 8.93
N LEU A 118 4.17 10.57 7.70
CA LEU A 118 5.37 9.76 7.44
C LEU A 118 6.65 10.45 7.92
N GLU A 119 6.81 11.75 7.67
CA GLU A 119 7.96 12.54 8.14
C GLU A 119 8.08 12.50 9.67
N ASN A 120 6.96 12.68 10.37
CA ASN A 120 6.91 12.58 11.83
C ASN A 120 7.28 11.16 12.31
N GLN A 121 6.77 10.12 11.65
CA GLN A 121 7.10 8.74 12.01
C GLN A 121 8.58 8.42 11.78
N ALA A 122 9.17 8.94 10.69
CA ALA A 122 10.60 8.82 10.43
C ALA A 122 11.45 9.50 11.51
N GLU A 123 11.01 10.68 11.99
CA GLU A 123 11.68 11.37 13.08
C GLU A 123 11.61 10.58 14.39
N ILE A 124 10.43 10.04 14.74
CA ILE A 124 10.27 9.16 15.90
C ILE A 124 11.25 7.99 15.82
N LYS A 125 11.34 7.31 14.67
CA LYS A 125 12.26 6.16 14.47
C LYS A 125 13.73 6.54 14.68
N ARG A 126 14.17 7.65 14.09
CA ARG A 126 15.55 8.15 14.29
C ARG A 126 15.87 8.43 15.75
N VAL A 127 14.90 8.97 16.49
CA VAL A 127 15.05 9.22 17.93
C VAL A 127 15.09 7.90 18.71
N GLU A 128 14.23 6.93 18.41
CA GLU A 128 14.22 5.59 19.02
C GLU A 128 15.58 4.88 18.84
N GLU A 129 16.11 4.89 17.62
CA GLU A 129 17.42 4.32 17.28
C GLU A 129 18.55 5.01 18.06
N GLY A 130 18.57 6.34 18.09
CA GLY A 130 19.58 7.11 18.84
C GLY A 130 19.53 6.86 20.35
N ILE A 131 18.33 6.67 20.92
CA ILE A 131 18.14 6.27 22.32
C ILE A 131 18.72 4.88 22.56
N GLN A 132 18.42 3.92 21.68
CA GLN A 132 18.90 2.54 21.79
C GLN A 132 20.45 2.47 21.73
N GLU A 133 21.06 3.19 20.78
CA GLU A 133 22.51 3.30 20.68
C GLU A 133 23.14 3.90 21.95
N SER A 134 22.50 4.94 22.49
CA SER A 134 22.94 5.60 23.73
C SER A 134 22.91 4.64 24.92
N TYR A 135 21.86 3.83 25.07
CA TYR A 135 21.77 2.79 26.10
C TYR A 135 22.87 1.73 25.94
N LEU A 136 23.13 1.26 24.72
CA LEU A 136 24.20 0.31 24.43
C LEU A 136 25.58 0.87 24.79
N LYS A 137 25.84 2.14 24.47
CA LYS A 137 27.08 2.83 24.82
C LYS A 137 27.26 2.94 26.34
N LEU A 138 26.19 3.32 27.05
CA LEU A 138 26.20 3.41 28.51
C LEU A 138 26.49 2.05 29.16
N ALA A 139 25.89 0.97 28.65
CA ALA A 139 26.12 -0.38 29.16
C ALA A 139 27.59 -0.82 29.01
N LYS A 140 28.24 -0.45 27.90
CA LYS A 140 29.68 -0.73 27.67
C LYS A 140 30.56 0.03 28.68
N LEU A 141 30.28 1.32 28.91
CA LEU A 141 31.05 2.15 29.86
C LEU A 141 30.93 1.64 31.31
N LYS A 142 29.71 1.28 31.75
CA LYS A 142 29.49 0.71 33.09
C LYS A 142 30.22 -0.62 33.30
N LYS A 143 30.34 -1.46 32.26
CA LYS A 143 31.12 -2.71 32.32
C LYS A 143 32.61 -2.42 32.46
N LYS A 144 33.15 -1.45 31.72
CA LYS A 144 34.57 -1.06 31.81
C LYS A 144 34.94 -0.56 33.21
N GLN A 145 34.10 0.29 33.80
CA GLN A 145 34.32 0.82 35.16
C GLN A 145 34.38 -0.26 36.25
N ARG A 146 33.75 -1.42 36.06
CA ARG A 146 33.74 -2.51 37.05
C ARG A 146 34.97 -3.41 36.99
N LEU A 147 35.79 -3.27 35.95
CA LEU A 147 36.96 -4.11 35.69
C LEU A 147 38.28 -3.38 36.01
N GLU A 148 38.19 -2.10 36.41
CA GLU A 148 39.28 -1.26 36.94
C GLU A 148 39.08 -1.11 38.45
#